data_AF-A0A842LI36-F1
#
_entry.id   AF-A0A842LI36-F1
#
_cell.length_a   1.000
_cell.length_b   1.000
_cell.length_c   1.000
_cell.angle_alpha   90.00
_cell.angle_beta   90.00
_cell.angle_gamma   90.00
#
_symmetry.space_group_name_H-M   'P 1'
#
loop_
_entity.id
_entity.type
_entity.pdbx_description
1 polymer ?
#
loop_
_entity_poly.entity_id
_entity_poly.type
_entity_poly.pdbx_seq_one_letter_code
_entity_poly.pdbx_strand_id
1 'polypeptide(L)' 'MKNSIENIRRVMEETDVKRFVLDHHLLRDLNWERHLGELRKRILTAAEFRGMKNNLLEARRRELFGGDV' A
#
# COMPACT_ATOMS: atom_id res chain seq x y z
N MET A 1 -12.27 -0.60 4.67
CA MET A 1 -10.94 -1.17 4.97
C MET A 1 -10.99 -2.67 5.30
N LYS A 2 -11.73 -3.11 6.34
CA LYS A 2 -11.81 -4.55 6.71
C LYS A 2 -12.18 -5.47 5.53
N ASN A 3 -13.26 -5.16 4.81
CA ASN A 3 -13.70 -5.97 3.66
C ASN A 3 -12.68 -5.97 2.51
N SER A 4 -11.91 -4.90 2.34
CA SER A 4 -10.91 -4.79 1.27
C SER A 4 -9.69 -5.70 1.54
N ILE A 5 -9.24 -5.75 2.79
CA ILE A 5 -8.12 -6.61 3.20
C ILE A 5 -8.50 -8.07 3.08
N GLU A 6 -9.73 -8.42 3.47
CA GLU A 6 -10.25 -9.78 3.32
C GLU A 6 -10.32 -10.21 1.85
N ASN A 7 -10.76 -9.33 0.96
CA ASN A 7 -10.74 -9.62 -0.49
C ASN A 7 -9.31 -9.83 -1.02
N ILE A 8 -8.35 -9.01 -0.58
CA ILE A 8 -6.95 -9.18 -0.96
C ILE A 8 -6.42 -10.53 -0.44
N ARG A 9 -6.73 -10.88 0.80
CA ARG A 9 -6.38 -12.17 1.41
C ARG A 9 -6.91 -13.34 0.57
N ARG A 10 -8.20 -13.29 0.21
CA ARG A 10 -8.83 -14.30 -0.65
C ARG A 10 -8.15 -14.42 -2.00
N VAL A 11 -7.86 -13.31 -2.69
CA VAL A 11 -7.11 -13.35 -3.96
C VAL A 11 -5.74 -14.00 -3.77
N MET A 12 -5.04 -13.69 -2.69
CA MET A 12 -3.68 -14.21 -2.43
C MET A 12 -3.64 -15.69 -1.99
N GLU A 13 -4.73 -16.21 -1.44
CA GLU A 13 -4.83 -17.60 -0.98
C GLU A 13 -5.53 -18.52 -1.98
N GLU A 14 -6.55 -18.02 -2.68
CA GLU A 14 -7.37 -18.77 -3.63
C GLU A 14 -6.76 -18.77 -5.05
N THR A 15 -5.65 -18.06 -5.28
CA THR A 15 -4.96 -17.99 -6.58
C THR A 15 -3.45 -18.15 -6.44
N ASP A 16 -2.75 -18.39 -7.56
CA ASP A 16 -1.29 -18.54 -7.58
C ASP A 16 -0.52 -17.19 -7.64
N VAL A 17 -1.17 -16.07 -7.30
CA VAL A 17 -0.54 -14.75 -7.31
C VAL A 17 0.62 -14.70 -6.31
N LYS A 18 1.86 -14.55 -6.80
CA LYS A 18 3.05 -14.48 -5.93
C LYS A 18 3.30 -13.09 -5.35
N ARG A 19 2.99 -12.04 -6.13
CA ARG A 19 3.19 -10.63 -5.76
C ARG A 19 1.94 -9.83 -6.13
N PHE A 20 1.48 -9.02 -5.18
CA PHE A 20 0.33 -8.13 -5.38
C PHE A 20 0.83 -6.68 -5.37
N VAL A 21 0.63 -5.95 -6.47
CA VAL A 21 0.97 -4.52 -6.53
C VAL A 21 -0.26 -3.72 -6.13
N LEU A 22 -0.15 -2.95 -5.05
CA LEU A 22 -1.27 -2.19 -4.49
C LEU A 22 -1.24 -0.76 -5.00
N ASP A 23 -2.39 -0.29 -5.51
CA ASP A 23 -2.52 1.06 -6.06
C ASP A 23 -2.70 2.13 -4.96
N HIS A 24 -2.55 3.39 -5.35
CA HIS A 24 -2.26 4.55 -4.50
C HIS A 24 -3.32 4.93 -3.45
N HIS A 25 -4.50 4.31 -3.44
CA HIS A 25 -5.58 4.69 -2.52
C HIS A 25 -5.32 4.30 -1.06
N LEU A 26 -4.59 3.21 -0.81
CA LEU A 26 -4.19 2.83 0.56
C LEU A 26 -2.97 3.62 1.06
N LEU A 27 -2.12 4.09 0.14
CA LEU A 27 -0.85 4.77 0.43
C LEU A 27 -1.00 6.21 0.92
N ARG A 28 -2.23 6.65 1.18
CA ARG A 28 -2.55 7.95 1.81
C ARG A 28 -2.44 7.89 3.34
N ASP A 29 -2.46 6.69 3.91
CA ASP A 29 -2.21 6.46 5.33
C ASP A 29 -0.73 6.10 5.52
N LEU A 30 0.01 6.85 6.34
CA LEU A 30 1.40 6.54 6.68
C LEU A 30 1.55 5.18 7.39
N ASN A 31 0.48 4.70 8.03
CA ASN A 31 0.43 3.43 8.74
C ASN A 31 -0.18 2.29 7.91
N TRP A 32 -0.33 2.46 6.59
CA TRP A 32 -0.99 1.48 5.72
C TRP A 32 -0.47 0.05 5.88
N GLU A 33 0.83 -0.12 6.12
CA GLU A 33 1.48 -1.42 6.32
C GLU A 33 0.93 -2.17 7.55
N ARG A 34 0.55 -1.44 8.61
CA ARG A 34 -0.01 -2.03 9.83
C ARG A 34 -1.33 -2.72 9.57
N HIS A 35 -2.12 -2.20 8.62
CA HIS A 35 -3.40 -2.80 8.25
C HIS A 35 -3.23 -4.12 7.47
N LEU A 36 -2.07 -4.33 6.85
CA LEU A 36 -1.79 -5.53 6.05
C LEU A 36 -1.22 -6.69 6.87
N GLY A 37 -0.57 -6.40 8.00
CA GLY A 37 0.07 -7.42 8.83
C GLY A 37 0.99 -8.33 8.02
N GLU A 38 0.81 -9.65 8.16
CA GLU A 38 1.61 -10.67 7.44
C GLU A 38 1.49 -10.60 5.92
N LEU A 39 0.37 -10.10 5.37
CA LEU A 39 0.17 -9.98 3.92
C LEU A 39 1.17 -9.00 3.28
N ARG A 40 1.73 -8.07 4.07
CA ARG A 40 2.72 -7.09 3.62
C ARG A 40 3.91 -7.73 2.91
N LYS A 41 4.33 -8.94 3.28
CA LYS A 41 5.47 -9.67 2.68
C LYS A 41 5.30 -9.97 1.19
N ARG A 42 4.05 -10.04 0.72
CA ARG A 42 3.68 -10.35 -0.66
C ARG A 42 3.03 -9.18 -1.38
N ILE A 43 2.85 -8.06 -0.68
CA ILE A 43 2.27 -6.83 -1.20
C ILE A 43 3.36 -5.79 -1.40
N LEU A 44 3.40 -5.22 -2.59
CA LEU A 44 4.35 -4.19 -3.00
C LEU A 44 3.59 -2.97 -3.49
N THR A 45 4.20 -1.80 -3.34
CA THR A 45 3.82 -0.63 -4.12
C THR A 45 4.45 -0.69 -5.50
N ALA A 46 3.94 0.12 -6.44
CA ALA A 46 4.54 0.23 -7.77
C ALA A 46 6.03 0.63 -7.71
N ALA A 47 6.39 1.54 -6.80
CA ALA A 47 7.78 1.94 -6.56
C ALA A 47 8.63 0.74 -6.10
N GLU A 48 8.18 -0.01 -5.10
CA GLU A 48 8.93 -1.16 -4.57
C GLU A 48 9.03 -2.30 -5.57
N PHE A 49 7.98 -2.53 -6.37
CA PHE A 49 8.02 -3.49 -7.46
C PHE A 49 9.10 -3.12 -8.51
N ARG A 50 9.34 -1.83 -8.70
CA ARG A 50 10.43 -1.28 -9.53
C ARG A 50 11.77 -1.21 -8.81
N GLY A 51 11.89 -1.69 -7.57
CA GLY A 51 13.12 -1.62 -6.76
C GLY A 51 13.41 -0.23 -6.19
N MET A 52 12.42 0.67 -6.21
CA MET A 52 12.52 2.03 -5.69
C MET A 52 11.89 2.14 -4.31
N LYS A 53 12.36 3.11 -3.52
CA LYS A 53 11.70 3.45 -2.26
C LYS A 53 10.39 4.17 -2.53
N ASN A 54 9.33 3.79 -1.81
CA ASN A 54 8.09 4.55 -1.83
C ASN A 54 8.20 5.80 -0.94
N ASN A 55 8.03 6.97 -1.54
CA ASN A 55 8.13 8.26 -0.84
C ASN A 55 6.81 8.70 -0.19
N LEU A 56 5.72 7.95 -0.38
CA LEU A 56 4.39 8.22 0.18
C LEU A 56 3.92 9.67 -0.05
N LEU A 57 4.10 10.16 -1.27
CA LEU A 57 3.87 11.57 -1.65
C LEU A 57 2.45 12.04 -1.30
N GLU A 58 1.44 11.20 -1.53
CA GLU A 58 0.05 11.51 -1.19
C GLU A 58 -0.21 11.57 0.31
N ALA A 59 0.37 10.65 1.10
CA ALA A 59 0.26 10.70 2.57
C ALA A 59 0.96 11.94 3.15
N ARG A 60 2.08 12.34 2.54
CA ARG A 60 2.88 13.50 2.93
C ARG A 60 2.46 14.79 2.23
N ARG A 61 1.33 14.79 1.51
CA ARG A 61 0.88 15.94 0.70
C ARG A 61 0.84 17.24 1.49
N ARG A 62 0.39 17.21 2.76
CA ARG A 62 0.36 18.38 3.64
C ARG A 62 1.76 18.89 3.99
N GLU A 63 2.71 18.00 4.26
CA GLU A 63 4.11 18.37 4.54
C GLU A 63 4.79 18.92 3.28
N LEU A 64 4.48 18.38 2.11
CA LEU A 64 5.14 18.71 0.85
C LEU A 64 4.57 19.97 0.17
N PHE A 65 3.28 20.24 0.35
CA PHE A 65 2.56 21.28 -0.40
C PHE A 65 1.67 22.17 0.48
N GLY A 66 1.56 21.90 1.78
CA GLY A 66 0.72 22.67 2.71
C GLY A 66 1.41 23.90 3.30
N GLY A 67 2.37 24.50 2.59
CA GLY A 67 3.03 25.74 3.02
C GLY A 67 2.02 26.86 3.28
N ASP A 68 2.30 27.61 4.35
CA ASP A 68 1.51 28.67 4.99
C ASP A 68 0.41 29.33 4.15
N VAL A 69 -0.84 29.10 4.56
CA VAL A 69 -1.98 30.00 4.34
C VAL A 69 -2.15 30.91 5.53
#